data_AF-A0AAW7HG55-F1
#
_entry.id   AF-A0AAW7HG55-F1
#
_cell.length_a   1.000
_cell.length_b   1.000
_cell.length_c   1.000
_cell.angle_alpha   90.00
_cell.angle_beta   90.00
_cell.angle_gamma   90.00
#
_symmetry.space_group_name_H-M   'P 1'
#
loop_
_entity.id
_entity.type
_entity.pdbx_description
1 polymer ?
#
loop_
_entity_poly.entity_id
_entity_poly.type
_entity_poly.pdbx_seq_one_letter_code
_entity_poly.pdbx_strand_id
1 'polypeptide(L)' 'MKKLIAVMLLGMFASMAQAGNCDHSYDTAKDGSRCGGRSADSRPGG' A
#
# COMPACT_ATOMS: atom_id res chain seq x y z
N MET A 1 11.68 -30.21 10.43
CA MET A 1 12.00 -28.77 10.28
C MET A 1 11.96 -28.30 8.81
N LYS A 2 10.94 -28.67 8.01
CA LYS A 2 10.74 -28.12 6.65
C LYS A 2 9.48 -27.25 6.51
N LYS A 3 8.61 -27.28 7.53
CA LYS A 3 7.30 -26.60 7.53
C LYS A 3 7.39 -25.11 7.93
N LEU A 4 8.54 -24.68 8.48
CA LEU A 4 8.77 -23.31 8.93
C LEU A 4 9.14 -22.36 7.79
N ILE A 5 9.74 -22.87 6.71
CA ILE A 5 10.15 -22.05 5.56
C ILE A 5 8.92 -21.56 4.78
N ALA A 6 7.85 -22.37 4.72
CA ALA A 6 6.64 -22.03 3.97
C ALA A 6 5.87 -20.83 4.56
N VAL A 7 5.92 -20.61 5.88
CA VAL A 7 5.17 -19.53 6.54
C VAL A 7 5.84 -18.16 6.33
N MET A 8 7.16 -18.13 6.15
CA MET A 8 7.92 -16.88 5.98
C MET A 8 7.69 -16.23 4.59
N LEU A 9 7.37 -17.03 3.57
CA LEU A 9 7.16 -16.54 2.20
C LEU A 9 5.76 -15.96 1.96
N LEU A 10 4.77 -16.29 2.80
CA LEU A 10 3.39 -15.78 2.68
C LEU A 10 3.19 -14.38 3.29
N GLY A 11 4.16 -13.88 4.09
CA GLY A 11 4.07 -12.57 4.74
C GLY A 11 4.49 -11.38 3.85
N MET A 12 5.14 -11.62 2.71
CA MET A 12 5.70 -10.53 1.88
C MET A 12 4.66 -9.84 0.96
N PHE A 13 3.42 -10.32 0.88
CA PHE A 13 2.40 -9.74 0.00
C PHE A 13 1.43 -8.78 0.71
N ALA A 14 1.63 -8.50 1.99
CA ALA A 14 0.68 -7.72 2.81
C ALA A 14 0.66 -6.21 2.55
N SER A 15 1.39 -5.69 1.55
CA SER A 15 1.50 -4.24 1.33
C SER A 15 1.18 -3.79 -0.10
N MET A 16 0.43 -4.57 -0.87
CA MET A 16 -0.18 -4.08 -2.11
C MET A 16 -1.55 -3.48 -1.78
N ALA A 17 -1.57 -2.38 -1.01
CA ALA A 17 -2.74 -1.51 -1.00
C ALA A 17 -2.84 -0.89 -2.40
N GLN A 18 -3.57 -1.57 -3.29
CA GLN A 18 -3.92 -1.08 -4.61
C GLN A 18 -4.81 0.15 -4.41
N ALA A 19 -4.17 1.30 -4.22
CA ALA A 19 -4.81 2.58 -4.04
C ALA A 19 -5.31 3.08 -5.40
N GLY A 20 -6.31 2.41 -5.97
CA GLY A 20 -7.04 2.92 -7.12
C GLY A 20 -7.89 4.12 -6.71
N ASN A 21 -7.23 5.24 -6.36
CA ASN A 21 -7.75 6.61 -6.24
C ASN A 21 -6.79 7.60 -5.53
N CYS A 22 -5.55 7.24 -5.19
CA CYS A 22 -4.64 8.12 -4.44
C CYS A 22 -3.37 8.44 -5.23
N ASP A 23 -3.52 8.97 -6.44
CA ASP A 23 -2.37 9.42 -7.22
C ASP A 23 -1.82 10.72 -6.61
N HIS A 24 -2.72 11.61 -6.19
CA HIS A 24 -2.39 12.88 -5.57
C HIS A 24 -2.78 12.98 -4.10
N SER A 25 -2.03 13.79 -3.35
CA SER A 25 -2.30 14.06 -1.93
C SER A 25 -3.68 14.63 -1.65
N TYR A 26 -4.27 15.34 -2.62
CA TYR A 26 -5.61 15.92 -2.52
C TYR A 26 -6.74 14.98 -2.91
N ASP A 27 -6.43 13.80 -3.45
CA ASP A 27 -7.45 12.83 -3.84
C ASP A 27 -8.23 12.30 -2.62
N THR A 28 -9.43 11.81 -2.90
CA THR A 28 -10.30 11.18 -1.90
C THR A 28 -10.15 9.66 -1.98
N ALA A 29 -9.76 9.05 -0.86
CA ALA A 29 -9.65 7.61 -0.71
C ALA A 29 -11.05 6.96 -0.72
N LYS A 30 -11.09 5.64 -0.91
CA LYS A 30 -12.35 4.88 -0.99
C LYS A 30 -13.17 4.92 0.32
N ASP A 31 -12.55 5.23 1.44
CA ASP A 31 -13.19 5.42 2.75
C ASP A 31 -13.72 6.86 2.96
N GLY A 32 -13.59 7.74 1.96
CA GLY A 32 -13.99 9.15 2.03
C GLY A 32 -12.97 10.06 2.70
N SER A 33 -11.84 9.54 3.20
CA SER A 33 -10.75 10.34 3.76
C SER A 33 -9.86 10.92 2.65
N ARG A 34 -9.05 11.95 2.96
CA ARG A 34 -8.04 12.44 2.01
C ARG A 34 -6.81 11.54 1.99
N CYS A 35 -6.27 11.30 0.80
CA CYS A 35 -5.10 10.46 0.60
C CYS A 35 -3.87 10.99 1.33
N GLY A 36 -3.63 12.30 1.32
CA GLY A 36 -2.54 12.94 2.06
C GLY A 36 -1.19 12.27 1.76
N GLY A 37 -0.43 11.91 2.79
CA GLY A 37 0.86 11.23 2.65
C GLY A 37 0.81 9.77 2.14
N ARG A 38 -0.38 9.21 1.89
CA ARG A 38 -0.55 7.86 1.30
C ARG A 38 -0.49 7.88 -0.23
N SER A 39 -0.58 9.07 -0.82
CA SER A 39 -0.62 9.28 -2.26
C SER A 39 0.68 8.90 -2.98
N ALA A 40 0.60 8.71 -4.29
CA ALA A 40 1.75 8.36 -5.12
C ALA A 40 2.76 9.52 -5.19
N ASP A 41 2.29 10.77 -5.36
CA ASP A 41 3.13 11.99 -5.41
C ASP A 41 3.91 12.26 -4.11
N SER A 42 3.45 11.72 -2.99
CA SER A 42 4.11 11.84 -1.68
C SER A 42 5.26 10.84 -1.50
N ARG A 43 5.45 9.91 -2.44
CA ARG A 43 6.57 8.95 -2.41
C ARG A 43 7.85 9.62 -2.92
N PRO A 44 9.03 9.21 -2.41
CA PRO A 44 10.30 9.75 -2.89
C PRO A 44 10.47 9.51 -4.40
N GLY A 45 10.63 10.58 -5.17
CA GLY A 45 10.81 10.51 -6.64
C GLY A 45 9.53 10.66 -7.47
N GLY A 46 8.46 11.23 -6.88
CA GLY A 46 7.18 11.52 -7.55
C GLY A 46 7.30 12.19 -8.92
#